data_AF-A0A662KXF3-F1
#
_entry.id   AF-A0A662KXF3-F1
#
_cell.length_a   1.000
_cell.length_b   1.000
_cell.length_c   1.000
_cell.angle_alpha   90.00
_cell.angle_beta   90.00
_cell.angle_gamma   90.00
#
_symmetry.space_group_name_H-M   'P 1'
#
loop_
_entity.id
_entity.type
_entity.pdbx_description
1 polymer ?
#
loop_
_entity_poly.entity_id
_entity_poly.type
_entity_poly.pdbx_seq_one_letter_code
_entity_poly.pdbx_strand_id
1 'polypeptide(L)'
;MDLLDTPIEARSFIPFVLENADEKINVLFVANNSPIAGKTIKSLDLESHGLKVIALKRKNRWIYDPEEDITVRGGDMLIVRGVQSAYEKLRDYVEGTVK
;
A
#
# COMPACT_ATOMS: atom_id res chain seq x y z
N MET A 1 -11.66 6.06 -25.82
CA MET A 1 -11.25 7.34 -25.23
C MET A 1 -10.16 6.99 -24.23
N ASP A 2 -8.91 7.36 -24.49
CA ASP A 2 -7.81 7.10 -23.57
C ASP A 2 -7.96 8.03 -22.36
N LEU A 3 -7.91 7.45 -21.16
CA LEU A 3 -8.01 8.20 -19.90
C LEU A 3 -6.87 9.23 -19.79
N LEU A 4 -5.72 8.95 -20.39
CA LEU A 4 -4.53 9.79 -20.32
C LEU A 4 -4.66 11.06 -21.19
N ASP A 5 -5.48 11.02 -22.23
CA ASP A 5 -5.71 12.13 -23.16
C ASP A 5 -6.83 13.09 -22.71
N THR A 6 -7.49 12.79 -21.58
CA THR A 6 -8.60 13.61 -21.09
C THR A 6 -8.10 14.89 -20.40
N PRO A 7 -8.59 16.09 -20.80
CA PRO A 7 -8.21 17.37 -20.18
C PRO A 7 -8.42 17.36 -18.66
N ILE A 8 -7.49 17.96 -17.92
CA ILE A 8 -7.45 17.91 -16.45
C ILE A 8 -8.71 18.52 -15.83
N GLU A 9 -9.33 19.49 -16.49
CA GLU A 9 -10.52 20.19 -16.00
C GLU A 9 -11.78 19.30 -15.99
N ALA A 10 -11.84 18.27 -16.85
CA ALA A 10 -12.92 17.28 -16.87
C ALA A 10 -12.71 16.14 -15.84
N ARG A 11 -11.57 16.12 -15.14
CA ARG A 11 -11.20 15.05 -14.20
C ARG A 11 -11.84 15.20 -12.80
N SER A 12 -12.82 16.09 -12.60
CA SER A 12 -13.46 16.24 -11.28
C SER A 12 -14.10 14.95 -10.75
N PHE A 13 -14.48 14.03 -11.65
CA PHE A 13 -15.02 12.72 -11.26
C PHE A 13 -13.93 11.68 -10.93
N ILE A 14 -12.68 11.86 -11.35
CA ILE A 14 -11.61 10.87 -11.09
C ILE A 14 -11.31 10.77 -9.58
N PRO A 15 -11.09 11.87 -8.84
CA PRO A 15 -10.99 11.82 -7.39
C PRO A 15 -12.21 11.15 -6.76
N PHE A 16 -13.43 11.44 -7.25
CA PHE A 16 -14.65 10.81 -6.76
C PHE A 16 -14.64 9.28 -6.99
N VAL A 17 -14.26 8.79 -8.17
CA VAL A 17 -14.18 7.35 -8.47
C VAL A 17 -13.12 6.66 -7.62
N LEU A 18 -11.93 7.25 -7.48
CA LEU A 18 -10.87 6.69 -6.65
C LEU A 18 -11.25 6.69 -5.17
N GLU A 19 -11.95 7.72 -4.69
CA GLU A 19 -12.42 7.82 -3.31
C GLU A 19 -13.58 6.86 -3.00
N ASN A 20 -14.42 6.53 -3.99
CA ASN A 20 -15.58 5.65 -3.80
C ASN A 20 -15.35 4.21 -4.30
N ALA A 21 -14.12 3.86 -4.68
CA ALA A 21 -13.79 2.50 -5.09
C ALA A 21 -13.85 1.52 -3.92
N ASP A 22 -14.39 0.33 -4.16
CA ASP A 22 -14.47 -0.76 -3.17
C ASP A 22 -13.09 -1.18 -2.65
N GLU A 23 -12.10 -1.20 -3.54
CA GLU A 23 -10.69 -1.36 -3.20
C GLU A 23 -9.89 -0.16 -3.68
N LYS A 24 -9.02 0.32 -2.79
CA LYS A 24 -8.17 1.49 -3.04
C LYS A 24 -6.71 1.07 -3.11
N ILE A 25 -5.92 1.87 -3.82
CA ILE A 25 -4.47 1.78 -3.81
C ILE A 25 -3.96 2.82 -2.82
N ASN A 26 -3.27 2.36 -1.78
CA ASN A 26 -2.72 3.20 -0.74
C ASN A 26 -1.19 3.07 -0.68
N VAL A 27 -0.54 4.14 -0.20
CA VAL A 27 0.91 4.18 0.00
C VAL A 27 1.19 4.26 1.50
N LEU A 28 2.07 3.37 1.98
CA LEU A 28 2.46 3.27 3.39
C LEU A 28 3.97 3.45 3.51
N PHE A 29 4.41 4.24 4.49
CA PHE A 29 5.82 4.41 4.82
C PHE A 29 6.14 3.65 6.10
N VAL A 30 7.00 2.64 5.99
CA VAL A 30 7.38 1.79 7.13
C VAL A 30 8.32 2.54 8.04
N ALA A 31 7.86 2.85 9.26
CA ALA A 31 8.72 3.46 10.27
C ALA A 31 9.89 2.53 10.65
N ASN A 32 11.03 3.10 11.04
CA ASN A 32 12.21 2.30 11.41
C ASN A 32 11.97 1.37 12.60
N ASN A 33 11.07 1.77 13.51
CA ASN A 33 10.63 1.02 14.68
C ASN A 33 9.29 0.31 14.47
N SER A 34 8.81 0.20 13.22
CA SER A 34 7.52 -0.42 12.93
C SER A 34 7.51 -1.90 13.34
N PRO A 35 6.44 -2.39 14.00
CA PRO A 35 6.21 -3.81 14.26
C PRO A 35 6.23 -4.73 13.03
N ILE A 36 6.09 -4.20 11.81
CA ILE A 36 6.17 -5.00 10.58
C ILE A 36 7.60 -5.07 10.01
N ALA A 37 8.53 -4.26 10.50
CA ALA A 37 9.92 -4.32 10.07
C ALA A 37 10.55 -5.65 10.51
N GLY A 38 11.23 -6.32 9.58
CA GLY A 38 11.82 -7.65 9.79
C GLY A 38 10.88 -8.82 9.52
N LYS A 39 9.58 -8.57 9.24
CA LYS A 39 8.62 -9.59 8.84
C LYS A 39 8.63 -9.80 7.32
N THR A 40 8.37 -11.03 6.87
CA THR A 40 8.15 -11.33 5.45
C THR A 40 6.74 -10.95 5.04
N ILE A 41 6.51 -10.65 3.75
CA ILE A 41 5.17 -10.37 3.22
C ILE A 41 4.19 -11.50 3.58
N LYS A 42 4.62 -12.76 3.45
CA LYS A 42 3.84 -13.93 3.88
C LYS A 42 3.41 -13.87 5.34
N SER A 43 4.35 -13.55 6.23
CA SER A 43 4.10 -13.56 7.68
C SER A 43 3.18 -12.41 8.15
N LEU A 44 2.97 -11.40 7.30
CA LEU A 44 2.01 -10.34 7.57
C LEU A 44 0.57 -10.77 7.28
N ASP A 45 0.37 -11.85 6.51
CA ASP A 45 -0.94 -12.43 6.20
C ASP A 45 -1.96 -11.38 5.71
N LEU A 46 -1.49 -10.44 4.89
CA LEU A 46 -2.30 -9.31 4.45
C LEU A 46 -3.46 -9.74 3.54
N GLU A 47 -3.26 -10.77 2.72
CA GLU A 47 -4.27 -11.24 1.78
C GLU A 47 -5.50 -11.79 2.50
N SER A 48 -5.32 -12.48 3.63
CA SER A 48 -6.41 -12.95 4.50
C SER A 48 -7.23 -11.80 5.10
N HIS A 49 -6.66 -10.58 5.13
CA HIS A 49 -7.31 -9.36 5.57
C HIS A 49 -7.81 -8.49 4.40
N GLY A 50 -7.75 -9.00 3.16
CA GLY A 50 -8.21 -8.28 1.96
C GLY A 50 -7.24 -7.19 1.49
N LEU A 51 -5.94 -7.34 1.77
CA LEU A 51 -4.89 -6.44 1.32
C LEU A 51 -3.81 -7.20 0.54
N LYS A 52 -3.34 -6.63 -0.56
CA LYS A 52 -2.19 -7.14 -1.32
C LYS A 52 -1.12 -6.08 -1.47
N VAL A 53 0.13 -6.40 -1.16
CA VAL A 53 1.28 -5.56 -1.53
C VAL A 53 1.53 -5.73 -3.02
N ILE A 54 1.37 -4.66 -3.79
CA ILE A 54 1.54 -4.69 -5.26
C ILE A 54 2.90 -4.11 -5.69
N ALA A 55 3.52 -3.29 -4.83
CA ALA A 55 4.88 -2.82 -5.04
C ALA A 55 5.55 -2.44 -3.71
N LEU A 56 6.87 -2.50 -3.70
CA LEU A 56 7.73 -2.03 -2.62
C LEU A 56 8.83 -1.16 -3.22
N LYS A 57 9.02 0.03 -2.66
CA LYS A 57 10.18 0.88 -2.95
C LYS A 57 11.11 0.89 -1.75
N ARG A 58 12.38 0.56 -2.01
CA ARG A 58 13.46 0.58 -1.03
C ARG A 58 14.58 1.46 -1.55
N LYS A 59 14.75 2.64 -0.94
CA LYS A 59 15.69 3.67 -1.42
C LYS A 59 15.40 3.99 -2.90
N ASN A 60 16.32 3.67 -3.80
CA ASN A 60 16.21 3.92 -5.24
C ASN A 60 15.79 2.69 -6.05
N ARG A 61 15.39 1.59 -5.40
CA ARG A 61 14.97 0.35 -6.06
C ARG A 61 13.46 0.15 -5.91
N TRP A 62 12.82 -0.22 -7.02
CA TRP A 62 11.46 -0.72 -7.05
C TRP A 62 11.44 -2.25 -7.14
N ILE A 63 10.49 -2.86 -6.45
CA ILE A 63 10.14 -4.27 -6.53
C ILE A 63 8.64 -4.31 -6.81
N TYR A 64 8.25 -4.81 -7.98
CA TYR A 64 6.85 -4.96 -8.38
C TYR A 64 6.43 -6.40 -8.15
N ASP A 65 5.17 -6.61 -7.76
CA ASP A 65 4.61 -7.91 -7.37
C ASP A 65 5.59 -8.69 -6.47
N PRO A 66 5.96 -8.12 -5.31
CA PRO A 66 7.01 -8.67 -4.47
C PRO A 66 6.65 -10.08 -4.00
N GLU A 67 7.62 -10.99 -4.06
CA GLU A 67 7.44 -12.37 -3.60
C GLU A 67 7.15 -12.45 -2.09
N GLU A 68 6.47 -13.53 -1.71
CA GLU A 68 6.03 -13.80 -0.33
C GLU A 68 7.16 -13.79 0.71
N ASP A 69 8.38 -14.17 0.31
CA ASP A 69 9.56 -14.26 1.18
C ASP A 69 10.26 -12.92 1.40
N ILE A 70 9.88 -11.86 0.67
CA ILE A 70 10.48 -10.54 0.83
C ILE A 70 10.24 -10.01 2.24
N THR A 71 11.35 -9.70 2.91
CA THR A 71 11.34 -9.06 4.22
C THR A 71 11.12 -7.55 4.10
N VAL A 72 10.09 -7.04 4.78
CA VAL A 72 9.81 -5.61 4.94
C VAL A 72 10.85 -4.99 5.88
N ARG A 73 11.31 -3.77 5.57
CA ARG A 73 12.34 -3.05 6.34
C ARG A 73 11.86 -1.65 6.69
N GLY A 74 12.39 -1.13 7.80
CA GLY A 74 12.29 0.30 8.11
C GLY A 74 12.77 1.16 6.95
N GLY A 75 12.00 2.20 6.62
CA GLY A 75 12.25 3.09 5.49
C GLY A 75 11.75 2.56 4.14
N ASP A 76 11.12 1.39 4.08
CA ASP A 76 10.41 0.96 2.89
C ASP A 76 9.14 1.80 2.66
N MET A 77 8.78 1.96 1.39
CA MET A 77 7.47 2.44 0.97
C MET A 77 6.72 1.27 0.33
N LEU A 78 5.59 0.89 0.92
CA LEU A 78 4.72 -0.17 0.41
C LEU A 78 3.58 0.46 -0.37
N ILE A 79 3.27 -0.10 -1.53
CA ILE A 79 2.02 0.18 -2.25
C ILE A 79 1.12 -1.02 -2.04
N VAL A 80 -0.04 -0.78 -1.43
CA VAL A 80 -1.02 -1.82 -1.10
C VAL A 80 -2.33 -1.56 -1.81
N ARG A 81 -2.97 -2.61 -2.30
CA ARG A 81 -4.33 -2.59 -2.82
C ARG A 81 -5.24 -3.35 -1.87
N GLY A 82 -6.42 -2.81 -1.60
CA GLY A 82 -7.47 -3.56 -0.91
C GLY A 82 -8.52 -2.70 -0.24
N VAL A 83 -9.31 -3.30 0.65
CA VAL A 83 -10.42 -2.62 1.32
C VAL A 83 -9.92 -1.56 2.30
N GLN A 84 -10.59 -0.40 2.30
CA GLN A 84 -10.16 0.77 3.09
C GLN A 84 -10.08 0.48 4.60
N SER A 85 -11.02 -0.30 5.14
CA SER A 85 -11.07 -0.63 6.57
C SER A 85 -9.91 -1.53 7.03
N ALA A 86 -9.41 -2.42 6.16
CA ALA A 86 -8.23 -3.22 6.45
C ALA A 86 -6.96 -2.38 6.37
N TYR A 87 -6.89 -1.47 5.37
CA TYR A 87 -5.79 -0.52 5.24
C TYR A 87 -5.62 0.35 6.49
N GLU A 88 -6.71 0.91 7.02
CA GLU A 88 -6.67 1.75 8.22
C GLU A 88 -6.09 1.02 9.44
N LYS A 89 -6.45 -0.26 9.62
CA LYS A 89 -5.86 -1.10 10.66
C LYS A 89 -4.36 -1.31 10.42
N LEU A 90 -3.96 -1.64 9.19
CA LEU A 90 -2.56 -1.88 8.84
C LEU A 90 -1.70 -0.62 9.06
N ARG A 91 -2.22 0.56 8.70
CA ARG A 91 -1.51 1.85 8.81
C ARG A 91 -0.95 2.07 10.21
N ASP A 92 -1.74 1.80 11.24
CA ASP A 92 -1.34 2.06 12.64
C ASP A 92 -0.15 1.20 13.08
N TYR A 93 -0.04 -0.04 12.56
CA TYR A 93 1.14 -0.89 12.75
C TYR A 93 2.34 -0.41 11.93
N VAL A 94 2.11 0.10 10.71
CA VAL A 94 3.21 0.53 9.82
C VAL A 94 3.88 1.81 10.34
N GLU A 95 3.09 2.73 10.89
CA GLU A 95 3.59 3.99 11.46
C GLU A 95 4.28 3.82 12.81
N GLY A 96 4.16 2.64 13.45
CA GLY A 96 4.75 2.36 14.76
C GLY A 96 4.02 3.04 15.92
N THR A 97 2.76 3.42 15.70
CA THR A 97 1.89 4.06 16.71
C THR A 97 1.30 3.02 17.66
N VAL A 98 1.17 1.77 17.23
CA VAL A 98 0.77 0.63 18.07
C VAL A 98 2.02 -0.02 18.67
N LYS A 99 2.09 -0.06 20.01
CA LYS A 99 3.11 -0.79 20.78
C LYS A 99 2.73 -2.25 20.97
#